data_AF-A0A2T2P1L5-F1
#
_entry.id   AF-A0A2T2P1L5-F1
#
_cell.length_a   1.000
_cell.length_b   1.000
_cell.length_c   1.000
_cell.angle_alpha   90.00
_cell.angle_beta   90.00
_cell.angle_gamma   90.00
#
_symmetry.space_group_name_H-M   'P 1'
#
loop_
_entity.id
_entity.type
_entity.pdbx_description
1 polymer ?
#
loop_
_entity_poly.entity_id
_entity_poly.type
_entity_poly.pdbx_seq_one_letter_code
_entity_poly.pdbx_strand_id
1 'polypeptide(L)'
;MFKSAAFALAAAKLVAGHATFQSIVIDGKDQGQHFAVQTPSNGNNPILDVTSTAMICNGGAATTDFVEIAAGAEIGLQWHHND
;
A
#
# COMPACT_ATOMS: atom_id res chain seq x y z
N MET A 1 -4.87 33.85 -17.67
CA MET A 1 -3.78 32.85 -17.65
C MET A 1 -3.19 32.63 -16.25
N PHE A 2 -2.84 33.68 -15.48
CA PHE A 2 -2.27 33.53 -14.12
C PHE A 2 -3.22 32.93 -13.05
N LYS A 3 -4.53 33.22 -13.10
CA LYS A 3 -5.50 32.67 -12.12
C LYS A 3 -5.66 31.14 -12.22
N SER A 4 -5.56 30.59 -13.43
CA SER A 4 -5.67 29.15 -13.68
C SER A 4 -4.46 28.38 -13.13
N ALA A 5 -3.26 28.96 -13.19
CA ALA A 5 -2.05 28.36 -12.64
C ALA A 5 -2.05 28.30 -11.11
N ALA A 6 -2.55 29.34 -10.43
CA ALA A 6 -2.68 29.35 -8.97
C ALA A 6 -3.65 28.27 -8.47
N PHE A 7 -4.75 28.05 -9.18
CA PHE A 7 -5.72 27.01 -8.85
C PHE A 7 -5.13 25.59 -9.05
N ALA A 8 -4.37 25.37 -10.13
CA ALA A 8 -3.69 24.10 -10.37
C ALA A 8 -2.65 23.77 -9.28
N LEU A 9 -1.89 24.76 -8.82
CA LEU A 9 -0.88 24.55 -7.77
C LEU A 9 -1.51 24.27 -6.39
N ALA A 10 -2.65 24.91 -6.08
CA ALA A 10 -3.41 24.60 -4.87
C ALA A 10 -4.02 23.19 -4.93
N ALA A 11 -4.52 22.77 -6.09
CA ALA A 11 -5.06 21.42 -6.28
C ALA A 11 -3.98 20.32 -6.18
N ALA A 12 -2.72 20.61 -6.50
CA ALA A 12 -1.61 19.66 -6.34
C ALA A 12 -1.38 19.24 -4.87
N LYS A 13 -1.80 20.06 -3.88
CA LYS A 13 -1.76 19.71 -2.45
C LYS A 13 -2.84 18.70 -2.04
N LEU A 14 -3.83 18.45 -2.89
CA LEU A 14 -4.93 17.51 -2.63
C LEU A 14 -4.62 16.08 -3.08
N VAL A 15 -3.47 15.83 -3.73
CA VAL A 15 -3.02 14.45 -4.03
C VAL A 15 -2.75 13.73 -2.72
N ALA A 16 -3.69 12.87 -2.32
CA ALA A 16 -3.52 11.90 -1.25
C ALA A 16 -2.72 10.71 -1.81
N GLY A 17 -1.40 10.77 -1.67
CA GLY A 17 -0.49 9.69 -2.08
C GLY A 17 -0.24 8.62 -1.00
N HIS A 18 -0.98 8.65 0.10
CA HIS A 18 -0.80 7.73 1.23
C HIS A 18 -1.68 6.51 1.03
N ALA A 19 -1.06 5.33 1.04
CA ALA A 19 -1.76 4.06 0.94
C ALA A 19 -0.92 2.96 1.58
N THR A 20 -1.61 1.97 2.14
CA THR A 20 -1.03 0.79 2.78
C THR A 20 -1.60 -0.47 2.14
N PHE A 21 -0.73 -1.42 1.81
CA PHE A 21 -1.12 -2.75 1.37
C PHE A 21 -1.72 -3.51 2.55
N GLN A 22 -2.94 -4.04 2.39
CA GLN A 22 -3.70 -4.62 3.50
C GLN A 22 -4.25 -6.02 3.23
N SER A 23 -4.49 -6.44 1.98
CA SER A 23 -4.99 -7.81 1.74
C SER A 23 -4.63 -8.34 0.35
N ILE A 24 -4.57 -9.67 0.26
CA ILE A 24 -4.34 -10.42 -0.98
C ILE A 24 -5.70 -10.93 -1.48
N VAL A 25 -5.93 -10.86 -2.79
CA VAL A 25 -7.11 -11.40 -3.46
C VAL A 25 -6.66 -12.49 -4.43
N ILE A 26 -7.27 -13.67 -4.36
CA ILE A 26 -6.94 -14.80 -5.23
C ILE A 26 -8.18 -15.21 -5.99
N ASP A 27 -8.12 -15.19 -7.32
CA ASP A 27 -9.24 -15.50 -8.23
C ASP A 27 -10.54 -14.77 -7.80
N GLY A 28 -10.42 -13.50 -7.43
CA GLY A 28 -11.52 -12.64 -6.97
C GLY A 28 -11.95 -12.81 -5.51
N LYS A 29 -11.34 -13.72 -4.74
CA LYS A 29 -11.64 -13.92 -3.31
C LYS A 29 -10.61 -13.23 -2.41
N ASP A 30 -11.07 -12.29 -1.59
CA ASP A 30 -10.27 -11.65 -0.54
C ASP A 30 -9.87 -12.67 0.55
N GLN A 31 -8.59 -12.68 0.91
CA GLN A 31 -8.02 -13.57 1.92
C GLN A 31 -8.13 -13.01 3.34
N GLY A 32 -8.55 -11.75 3.50
CA GLY A 32 -8.76 -11.10 4.78
C GLY A 32 -7.77 -9.96 5.05
N GLN A 33 -8.24 -8.95 5.77
CA GLN A 33 -7.45 -7.78 6.15
C GLN A 33 -6.29 -8.19 7.08
N HIS A 34 -5.07 -7.79 6.71
CA HIS A 34 -3.79 -8.10 7.35
C HIS A 34 -3.42 -9.60 7.46
N PHE A 35 -4.20 -10.52 6.90
CA PHE A 35 -3.84 -11.94 6.88
C PHE A 35 -2.66 -12.18 5.95
N ALA A 36 -1.59 -12.79 6.47
CA ALA A 36 -0.34 -13.03 5.73
C ALA A 36 0.31 -11.78 5.12
N VAL A 37 0.05 -10.59 5.68
CA VAL A 37 0.65 -9.31 5.27
C VAL A 37 1.63 -8.83 6.33
N GLN A 38 2.80 -8.35 5.91
CA GLN A 38 3.73 -7.63 6.78
C GLN A 38 3.29 -6.16 6.90
N THR A 39 2.35 -5.89 7.80
CA THR A 39 1.78 -4.54 7.98
C THR A 39 2.86 -3.54 8.36
N PRO A 40 2.95 -2.37 7.67
CA PRO A 40 3.94 -1.36 7.98
C PRO A 40 3.85 -0.82 9.41
N SER A 41 5.00 -0.53 10.02
CA SER A 41 5.07 0.06 11.36
C SER A 41 4.94 1.59 11.36
N ASN A 42 4.97 2.23 10.19
CA ASN A 42 4.90 3.68 10.00
C ASN A 42 3.52 4.18 9.53
N GLY A 43 2.47 3.37 9.70
CA GLY A 43 1.12 3.69 9.23
C GLY A 43 1.03 3.68 7.70
N ASN A 44 0.58 4.80 7.12
CA ASN A 44 0.45 5.00 5.67
C ASN A 44 1.46 6.02 5.10
N ASN A 45 2.47 6.40 5.89
CA ASN A 45 3.48 7.38 5.48
C ASN A 45 4.41 6.78 4.42
N PRO A 46 4.83 7.57 3.41
CA PRO A 46 5.76 7.10 2.39
C PRO A 46 7.17 6.90 2.95
N ILE A 47 7.89 5.93 2.40
CA ILE A 47 9.32 5.77 2.64
C ILE A 47 10.07 6.68 1.66
N LEU A 48 10.92 7.56 2.18
CA LEU A 48 11.63 8.57 1.39
C LEU A 48 13.11 8.24 1.18
N ASP A 49 13.71 7.51 2.11
CA ASP A 49 15.11 7.12 2.06
C ASP A 49 15.26 5.74 1.40
N VAL A 50 15.75 5.75 0.17
CA VAL A 50 15.95 4.53 -0.62
C VAL A 50 17.05 3.60 -0.08
N THR A 51 17.86 4.06 0.87
CA THR A 51 18.93 3.28 1.51
C THR A 51 18.49 2.60 2.82
N SER A 52 17.31 2.96 3.34
CA SER A 52 16.75 2.38 4.56
C SER A 52 16.35 0.91 4.36
N THR A 53 16.52 0.09 5.40
CA THR A 53 16.00 -1.29 5.42
C THR A 53 14.47 -1.34 5.32
N ALA A 54 13.79 -0.25 5.68
CA ALA A 54 12.34 -0.11 5.47
C ALA A 54 11.95 -0.24 3.99
N MET A 55 12.82 0.08 3.03
CA MET A 55 12.49 -0.05 1.60
C MET A 55 12.18 -1.48 1.14
N ILE A 56 12.54 -2.49 1.93
CA ILE A 56 12.32 -3.89 1.58
C ILE A 56 10.83 -4.26 1.78
N CYS A 57 10.32 -4.09 3.00
CA CYS A 57 8.95 -4.45 3.39
C CYS A 57 8.31 -3.43 4.37
N ASN A 58 8.63 -2.15 4.20
CA ASN A 58 8.14 -1.03 5.03
C ASN A 58 8.31 -1.19 6.55
N GLY A 59 9.37 -1.92 6.95
CA GLY A 59 9.63 -2.23 8.36
C GLY A 59 8.49 -3.03 9.03
N GLY A 60 7.68 -3.73 8.24
CA GLY A 60 6.65 -4.62 8.74
C GLY A 60 7.24 -5.85 9.43
N ALA A 61 6.53 -6.36 10.44
CA ALA A 61 6.93 -7.58 11.12
C ALA A 61 6.56 -8.80 10.26
N ALA A 62 7.46 -9.78 10.19
CA ALA A 62 7.14 -11.06 9.58
C ALA A 62 6.01 -11.75 10.36
N THR A 63 5.02 -12.26 9.63
CA THR A 63 3.94 -13.10 10.17
C THR A 63 4.25 -14.59 9.91
N THR A 64 3.65 -15.46 10.70
CA THR A 64 3.65 -16.92 10.50
C THR A 64 2.52 -17.39 9.59
N ASP A 65 1.61 -16.49 9.21
CA ASP A 65 0.51 -16.78 8.29
C ASP A 65 1.01 -16.84 6.84
N PHE A 66 0.40 -17.73 6.06
CA PHE A 66 0.70 -17.90 4.65
C PHE A 66 -0.60 -17.99 3.84
N VAL A 67 -0.55 -17.47 2.61
CA VAL A 67 -1.61 -17.67 1.63
C VAL A 67 -1.18 -18.74 0.64
N GLU A 68 -2.06 -19.70 0.37
CA GLU A 68 -1.85 -20.73 -0.64
C GLU A 68 -2.31 -20.22 -2.00
N ILE A 69 -1.43 -20.29 -3.01
CA ILE A 69 -1.71 -19.78 -4.36
C ILE A 69 -1.39 -20.88 -5.37
N ALA A 70 -2.40 -21.30 -6.12
CA ALA A 70 -2.19 -22.23 -7.23
C ALA A 70 -1.43 -21.55 -8.37
N ALA A 71 -0.54 -22.27 -9.03
CA ALA A 71 0.15 -21.76 -10.21
C ALA A 71 -0.87 -21.40 -11.31
N GLY A 72 -0.81 -20.16 -11.81
CA GLY A 72 -1.73 -19.63 -12.82
C GLY A 72 -2.97 -18.92 -12.27
N ALA A 73 -3.16 -18.85 -10.95
CA ALA A 73 -4.21 -18.04 -10.34
C ALA A 73 -3.98 -16.53 -10.56
N GLU A 74 -5.06 -15.76 -10.59
CA GLU A 74 -4.99 -14.30 -10.61
C GLU A 74 -4.75 -13.77 -9.19
N ILE A 75 -3.74 -12.89 -9.04
CA ILE A 75 -3.38 -12.27 -7.76
C ILE A 75 -3.69 -10.78 -7.80
N GLY A 76 -4.58 -10.34 -6.91
CA GLY A 76 -4.83 -8.94 -6.59
C GLY A 76 -4.17 -8.53 -5.27
N LEU A 77 -3.70 -7.29 -5.20
CA LEU A 77 -3.19 -6.67 -3.98
C LEU A 77 -4.07 -5.46 -3.65
N GLN A 78 -4.68 -5.43 -2.47
CA GLN A 78 -5.52 -4.32 -2.06
C GLN A 78 -4.73 -3.28 -1.26
N TRP A 79 -4.94 -2.02 -1.63
CA TRP A 79 -4.34 -0.86 -1.01
C TRP A 79 -5.42 0.08 -0.53
N HIS A 80 -5.32 0.52 0.71
CA HIS A 80 -6.29 1.43 1.32
C HIS A 80 -5.56 2.59 1.99
N HIS A 81 -6.26 3.70 2.20
CA HIS A 81 -5.67 4.87 2.86
C HIS A 81 -5.48 4.64 4.36
N ASN A 82 -6.47 4.04 5.02
CA ASN A 82 -6.46 3.71 6.45
C ASN A 82 -6.97 2.28 6.63
N ASP A 83 -6.77 1.70 7.82
CA ASP A 83 -7.42 0.44 8.22
C ASP A 83 -8.91 0.61 8.49
#